data_AF-A0A4Y7KGD0-F1
#
_entry.id   AF-A0A4Y7KGD0-F1
#
_cell.length_a   1.000
_cell.length_b   1.000
_cell.length_c   1.000
_cell.angle_alpha   90.00
_cell.angle_beta   90.00
_cell.angle_gamma   90.00
#
_symmetry.space_group_name_H-M   'P 1'
#
loop_
_entity.id
_entity.type
_entity.pdbx_description
1 polymer ?
#
loop_
_entity_poly.entity_id
_entity_poly.type
_entity_poly.pdbx_seq_one_letter_code
_entity_poly.pdbx_strand_id
1 'polypeptide(L)'
;MGSHPGDWPSYNPHNFSQLRATDPSLPTSKSTPTTYHPTHNRTAPPPNQVITTEATNILLRQFYQRADTKLRPKRAASENLIPEHGSKHHRGSSGDASK
;
A
#
# COMPACT_ATOMS: atom_id res chain seq x y z
N MET A 1 -17.87 18.45 17.74
CA MET A 1 -18.98 17.75 17.07
C MET A 1 -18.48 16.38 16.68
N GLY A 2 -18.91 15.34 17.39
CA GLY A 2 -18.41 13.97 17.18
C GLY A 2 -19.06 13.35 15.95
N SER A 3 -18.25 12.71 15.12
CA SER A 3 -18.73 11.86 14.02
C SER A 3 -19.50 10.68 14.62
N HIS A 4 -20.82 10.67 14.46
CA HIS A 4 -21.66 9.54 14.85
C HIS A 4 -21.29 8.31 14.00
N PRO A 5 -21.29 7.09 14.57
CA PRO A 5 -20.87 5.87 13.89
C PRO A 5 -21.90 5.35 12.87
N GLY A 6 -22.44 6.22 12.01
CA GLY A 6 -23.58 5.93 11.11
C GLY A 6 -23.30 6.04 9.62
N ASP A 7 -22.25 6.77 9.21
CA ASP A 7 -22.05 7.13 7.79
C ASP A 7 -20.90 6.33 7.14
N TRP A 8 -20.97 4.99 7.20
CA TRP A 8 -19.99 4.16 6.48
C TRP A 8 -20.23 4.22 4.97
N PRO A 9 -19.16 4.20 4.15
CA PRO A 9 -19.31 4.22 2.71
C PRO A 9 -20.05 2.98 2.21
N SER A 10 -21.08 3.21 1.40
CA SER A 10 -21.83 2.15 0.72
C SER A 10 -21.77 2.40 -0.78
N TYR A 11 -21.16 1.50 -1.53
CA TYR A 11 -21.16 1.56 -3.00
C TYR A 11 -22.55 1.23 -3.57
N ASN A 12 -23.24 0.25 -2.97
CA ASN A 12 -24.60 -0.12 -3.30
C ASN A 12 -25.33 -0.54 -2.01
N PRO A 13 -26.39 0.18 -1.59
CA PRO A 13 -27.10 -0.11 -0.34
C PRO A 13 -27.78 -1.49 -0.32
N HIS A 14 -27.97 -2.12 -1.48
CA HIS A 14 -28.59 -3.45 -1.58
C HIS A 14 -27.62 -4.61 -1.35
N ASN A 15 -26.30 -4.38 -1.32
CA ASN A 15 -25.30 -5.45 -1.19
C ASN A 15 -25.50 -6.33 0.06
N PHE A 16 -26.04 -5.76 1.14
CA PHE A 16 -26.21 -6.42 2.43
C PHE A 16 -27.62 -6.28 3.02
N SER A 17 -28.58 -5.72 2.26
CA SER A 17 -29.96 -5.56 2.74
C SER A 17 -30.72 -6.89 2.85
N GLN A 18 -30.24 -7.93 2.19
CA GLN A 18 -30.88 -9.25 2.09
C GLN A 18 -29.90 -10.36 2.46
N LEU A 19 -29.05 -10.14 3.47
CA LEU A 19 -28.28 -11.22 4.05
C LEU A 19 -29.24 -12.36 4.36
N ARG A 20 -29.05 -13.51 3.68
CA ARG A 20 -29.89 -14.69 3.84
C ARG A 20 -29.96 -14.96 5.33
N ALA A 21 -31.16 -14.90 5.91
CA ALA A 21 -31.38 -15.45 7.24
C ALA A 21 -31.09 -16.95 7.10
N THR A 22 -29.87 -17.35 7.45
CA THR A 22 -29.56 -18.74 7.75
C THR A 22 -30.42 -19.06 8.95
N ASP A 23 -31.47 -19.83 8.71
CA ASP A 23 -32.12 -20.61 9.76
C ASP A 23 -31.00 -21.22 10.62
N PRO A 24 -30.94 -20.95 11.93
CA PRO A 24 -29.89 -21.46 12.80
C PRO A 24 -29.90 -23.00 12.88
N SER A 25 -30.96 -23.66 12.40
CA SER A 25 -31.06 -25.12 12.27
C SER A 25 -30.48 -25.66 10.95
N LEU A 26 -30.28 -24.80 9.93
CA LEU A 26 -29.58 -25.19 8.71
C LEU A 26 -28.09 -24.93 8.87
N PRO A 27 -27.21 -25.90 8.54
CA PRO A 27 -25.79 -25.63 8.48
C PRO A 27 -25.59 -24.48 7.50
N THR A 28 -24.89 -23.42 7.92
CA THR A 28 -24.39 -22.35 7.05
C THR A 28 -23.92 -22.99 5.77
N SER A 29 -24.67 -22.83 4.69
CA SER A 29 -24.31 -23.44 3.41
C SER A 29 -22.97 -22.84 3.08
N LYS A 30 -21.90 -23.63 3.23
CA LYS A 30 -20.56 -23.22 2.88
C LYS A 30 -20.59 -22.99 1.38
N SER A 31 -20.87 -21.76 0.97
CA SER A 31 -20.75 -21.34 -0.42
C SER A 31 -19.25 -21.29 -0.70
N THR A 32 -18.63 -22.45 -0.84
CA THR A 32 -17.26 -22.56 -1.30
C THR A 32 -17.24 -22.00 -2.72
N PRO A 33 -16.47 -20.92 -2.99
CA PRO A 33 -16.34 -20.43 -4.35
C PRO A 33 -15.88 -21.56 -5.26
N THR A 34 -16.46 -21.62 -6.46
CA THR A 34 -16.06 -22.61 -7.46
C THR A 34 -14.61 -22.36 -7.89
N THR A 35 -13.82 -23.43 -7.97
CA THR A 35 -12.46 -23.37 -8.50
C THR A 35 -12.48 -22.97 -9.97
N TYR A 36 -11.74 -21.93 -10.33
CA TYR A 36 -11.61 -21.49 -11.72
C TYR A 36 -10.65 -22.41 -12.51
N HIS A 37 -11.10 -22.86 -13.68
CA HIS A 37 -10.32 -23.67 -14.63
C HIS A 37 -10.16 -22.91 -15.95
N PRO A 38 -8.98 -22.34 -16.25
CA PRO A 38 -8.77 -21.57 -17.48
C PRO A 38 -8.87 -22.46 -18.72
N THR A 39 -9.77 -22.11 -19.66
CA THR A 39 -9.94 -22.82 -20.95
C THR A 39 -9.35 -22.05 -22.13
N HIS A 40 -9.04 -20.76 -21.95
CA HIS A 40 -8.63 -19.86 -23.03
C HIS A 40 -7.48 -18.96 -22.59
N ASN A 41 -6.59 -18.61 -23.54
CA ASN A 41 -5.44 -17.74 -23.30
C ASN A 41 -5.80 -16.27 -22.99
N ARG A 42 -7.07 -15.87 -23.09
CA ARG A 42 -7.51 -14.47 -22.89
C ARG A 42 -7.27 -13.96 -21.46
N THR A 43 -7.27 -14.84 -20.46
CA THR A 43 -6.98 -14.50 -19.05
C THR A 43 -5.53 -14.76 -18.66
N ALA A 44 -4.68 -15.20 -19.59
CA ALA A 44 -3.25 -15.32 -19.33
C ALA A 44 -2.64 -13.92 -19.20
N PRO A 45 -1.65 -13.72 -18.30
CA PRO A 45 -0.93 -12.45 -18.22
C PRO A 45 -0.31 -12.12 -19.60
N PRO A 46 -0.21 -10.84 -19.97
CA PRO A 46 0.38 -10.44 -21.24
C PRO A 46 1.78 -11.05 -21.41
N PRO A 47 2.03 -11.82 -22.48
CA PRO A 47 3.29 -12.57 -22.62
C PRO A 47 4.50 -11.67 -22.86
N ASN A 48 4.27 -10.40 -23.22
CA ASN A 48 5.31 -9.42 -23.53
C ASN A 48 5.78 -8.61 -22.31
N GLN A 49 5.29 -8.90 -21.11
CA GLN A 49 5.77 -8.27 -19.87
C GLN A 49 6.24 -9.35 -18.90
N VAL A 50 7.51 -9.27 -18.52
CA VAL A 50 8.15 -10.22 -17.61
C VAL A 50 8.53 -9.49 -16.32
N ILE A 51 8.13 -10.05 -15.18
CA ILE A 51 8.59 -9.56 -13.88
C ILE A 51 10.02 -10.05 -13.68
N THR A 52 10.97 -9.12 -13.56
CA THR A 52 12.39 -9.42 -13.36
C THR A 52 12.87 -8.90 -12.01
N THR A 53 13.80 -9.62 -11.38
CA THR A 53 14.52 -9.15 -10.20
C THR A 53 15.84 -8.51 -10.60
N GLU A 54 16.26 -7.49 -9.84
CA GLU A 54 17.60 -6.94 -10.00
C GLU A 54 18.65 -7.95 -9.50
N ALA A 55 19.72 -8.14 -10.27
CA ALA A 55 20.82 -9.02 -9.87
C ALA A 55 21.80 -8.33 -8.90
N THR A 56 21.77 -7.00 -8.83
CA THR A 56 22.72 -6.21 -8.05
C THR A 56 22.43 -6.33 -6.56
N ASN A 57 23.46 -6.68 -5.78
CA ASN A 57 23.37 -6.67 -4.33
C ASN A 57 22.94 -5.28 -3.82
N ILE A 58 22.08 -5.28 -2.79
CA ILE A 58 21.49 -4.05 -2.26
C ILE A 58 22.53 -3.02 -1.79
N LEU A 59 23.68 -3.45 -1.23
CA LEU A 59 24.73 -2.54 -0.76
C LEU A 59 25.46 -1.89 -1.93
N LEU A 60 25.80 -2.67 -2.95
CA LEU A 60 26.46 -2.16 -4.16
C LEU A 60 25.58 -1.16 -4.89
N ARG A 61 24.28 -1.45 -5.03
CA ARG A 61 23.31 -0.52 -5.61
C ARG A 61 23.31 0.82 -4.87
N GLN A 62 23.35 0.81 -3.54
CA GLN A 62 23.40 2.05 -2.74
C GLN A 62 24.70 2.83 -2.95
N PHE A 63 25.85 2.15 -3.04
CA PHE A 63 27.12 2.81 -3.33
C PHE A 63 27.14 3.47 -4.71
N TYR A 64 26.70 2.76 -5.75
CA TYR A 64 26.65 3.31 -7.11
C TYR A 64 25.67 4.47 -7.23
N GLN A 65 24.47 4.38 -6.66
CA GLN A 65 23.50 5.50 -6.63
C GLN A 65 24.07 6.75 -5.96
N ARG A 66 24.80 6.59 -4.85
CA ARG A 66 25.47 7.70 -4.14
C ARG A 66 26.65 8.26 -4.93
N ALA A 67 27.33 7.44 -5.73
CA ALA A 67 28.39 7.90 -6.61
C ALA A 67 27.79 8.72 -7.75
N ASP A 68 26.83 8.19 -8.49
CA ASP A 68 26.21 8.87 -9.65
C ASP A 68 25.58 10.21 -9.28
N THR A 69 24.95 10.32 -8.11
CA THR A 69 24.39 11.59 -7.62
C THR A 69 25.45 12.67 -7.37
N LYS A 70 26.67 12.28 -6.95
CA LYS A 70 27.80 13.19 -6.77
C LYS A 70 28.52 13.52 -8.08
N LEU A 71 28.44 12.64 -9.07
CA LEU A 71 29.07 12.80 -10.38
C LEU A 71 28.19 13.55 -11.38
N ARG A 72 26.89 13.72 -11.09
CA ARG A 72 26.00 14.58 -11.88
C ARG A 72 26.61 15.98 -11.96
N PRO A 73 27.07 16.43 -13.14
CA PRO A 73 27.60 17.77 -13.31
C PRO A 73 26.54 18.77 -12.86
N LYS A 74 26.93 19.78 -12.08
CA LYS A 74 26.10 20.96 -11.78
C LYS A 74 25.74 21.65 -13.10
N ARG A 75 24.71 21.17 -13.81
CA ARG A 75 23.99 22.04 -14.74
C ARG A 75 23.33 23.12 -13.88
N ALA A 76 23.46 24.37 -14.32
CA ALA A 76 22.72 25.48 -13.73
C ALA A 76 21.24 25.08 -13.62
N ALA A 77 20.64 25.45 -12.49
CA ALA A 77 19.37 24.97 -11.97
C ALA A 77 18.29 24.64 -13.01
N SER A 78 17.70 23.45 -12.92
CA SER A 78 16.27 23.30 -13.16
C SER A 78 15.63 22.93 -11.82
N GLU A 79 15.11 23.98 -11.18
CA GLU A 79 14.08 23.98 -10.13
C GLU A 79 14.08 22.83 -9.11
N ASN A 80 14.46 23.21 -7.89
CA ASN A 80 13.84 22.67 -6.70
C ASN A 80 12.32 22.88 -6.76
N LEU A 81 11.56 21.81 -6.98
CA LEU A 81 10.17 21.70 -6.51
C LEU A 81 10.12 20.41 -5.70
N ILE A 82 9.83 20.31 -4.40
CA ILE A 82 9.26 21.14 -3.34
C ILE A 82 9.70 20.46 -2.00
N PRO A 83 9.65 21.14 -0.84
CA PRO A 83 10.49 20.86 0.34
C PRO A 83 10.23 19.56 1.11
N GLU A 84 11.31 19.02 1.67
CA GLU A 84 11.32 18.18 2.87
C GLU A 84 10.52 18.86 3.99
N HIS A 85 9.44 18.23 4.46
CA HIS A 85 8.93 18.52 5.80
C HIS A 85 9.59 17.55 6.78
N GLY A 86 10.71 17.99 7.32
CA GLY A 86 11.29 17.40 8.52
C GLY A 86 10.34 17.57 9.70
N SER A 87 10.15 16.50 10.47
CA SER A 87 9.69 16.58 11.85
C SER A 87 10.48 15.56 12.66
N LYS A 88 11.73 15.93 12.95
CA LYS A 88 12.49 15.34 14.05
C LYS A 88 11.82 15.80 15.35
N HIS A 89 11.04 14.93 15.99
CA HIS A 89 10.84 15.06 17.43
C HIS A 89 11.88 14.19 18.12
N HIS A 90 12.82 14.87 18.75
CA HIS A 90 13.91 14.30 19.50
C HIS A 90 13.35 13.64 20.77
N ARG A 91 13.85 12.42 21.00
CA ARG A 91 13.79 11.62 22.22
C ARG A 91 14.03 12.48 23.48
N GLY A 92 13.24 12.21 24.52
CA GLY A 92 13.16 13.00 25.74
C GLY A 92 14.40 13.02 26.64
N SER A 93 14.36 13.91 27.63
CA SER A 93 15.12 13.85 28.87
C SER A 93 14.41 14.64 29.97
N SER A 94 14.47 14.06 31.16
CA SER A 94 13.96 14.46 32.47
C SER A 94 14.42 15.84 32.96
N GLY A 95 13.57 16.51 33.72
CA GLY A 95 13.90 17.67 34.55
C GLY A 95 12.92 17.80 35.71
N ASP A 96 13.32 17.29 36.86
CA ASP A 96 12.75 17.52 38.19
C ASP A 96 13.04 18.96 38.65
N ALA A 97 12.04 19.64 39.21
CA ALA A 97 12.22 20.81 40.08
C ALA A 97 10.93 21.12 40.85
N SER A 98 10.96 20.80 42.15
CA SER A 98 10.00 21.20 43.19
C SER A 98 9.61 22.68 43.19
N LYS A 99 8.37 22.95 43.60
CA LYS A 99 8.07 24.01 44.58
C LYS A 99 6.82 23.67 45.38
#